data_AF-A0AAN8GVP9-F1
#
_entry.id   AF-A0AAN8GVP9-F1
#
_cell.length_a   1.000
_cell.length_b   1.000
_cell.length_c   1.000
_cell.angle_alpha   90.00
_cell.angle_beta   90.00
_cell.angle_gamma   90.00
#
_symmetry.space_group_name_H-M   'P 1'
#
loop_
_entity.id
_entity.type
_entity.pdbx_description
1 polymer ?
#
loop_
_entity_poly.entity_id
_entity_poly.type
_entity_poly.pdbx_seq_one_letter_code
_entity_poly.pdbx_strand_id
1 'polypeptide(L)'
;MNEASDVSCIVPSTMNEASDVSCIVPSTMNEASDVSCIVPSTMNEASHMSCIVPSTMNEASDVSCIVPSTMNEASDVSCIVPSTVNEAPDVSCIVPSTVNEASDVSCIVPSTVNEASDVSCIVPSTMNEDVAEM
;
A
#
# COMPACT_ATOMS: atom_id res chain seq x y z
N MET A 1 18.07 18.56 -5.62
CA MET A 1 18.94 18.50 -4.43
C MET A 1 18.25 19.22 -3.30
N ASN A 2 17.24 18.58 -2.73
CA ASN A 2 16.60 18.99 -1.49
C ASN A 2 16.48 17.73 -0.65
N GLU A 3 17.60 17.01 -0.49
CA GLU A 3 17.71 15.91 0.45
C GLU A 3 17.61 16.50 1.85
N ALA A 4 16.59 16.08 2.58
CA ALA A 4 16.43 16.39 3.98
C ALA A 4 16.43 15.07 4.76
N SER A 5 17.29 14.94 5.76
CA SER A 5 17.35 13.73 6.58
C SER A 5 16.03 13.50 7.31
N ASP A 6 15.48 14.56 7.92
CA ASP A 6 14.22 14.50 8.64
C ASP A 6 13.30 15.65 8.18
N VAL A 7 12.05 15.32 7.84
CA VAL A 7 11.04 16.33 7.51
C VAL A 7 9.78 16.14 8.35
N SER A 8 9.44 17.19 9.10
CA SER A 8 8.15 17.32 9.77
C SER A 8 7.40 18.53 9.23
N CYS A 9 6.33 18.31 8.48
CA CYS A 9 5.54 19.37 7.84
C CYS A 9 4.04 19.06 7.87
N ILE A 10 3.19 20.07 7.81
CA ILE A 10 1.74 19.82 7.78
C ILE A 10 1.28 19.54 6.36
N VAL A 11 1.55 20.45 5.41
CA VAL A 11 1.03 20.40 4.04
C VAL A 11 2.13 20.77 3.03
N PRO A 12 3.18 19.96 2.85
CA PRO A 12 4.16 20.22 1.81
C PRO A 12 3.57 19.89 0.43
N SER A 13 3.78 20.77 -0.54
CA SER A 13 3.30 20.53 -1.91
C SER A 13 4.08 19.41 -2.60
N THR A 14 5.41 19.45 -2.52
CA THR A 14 6.27 18.48 -3.20
C THR A 14 7.53 18.25 -2.39
N MET A 15 7.89 16.98 -2.23
CA MET A 15 9.14 16.53 -1.64
C MET A 15 9.84 15.60 -2.63
N ASN A 16 11.13 15.86 -2.89
CA ASN A 16 11.90 15.03 -3.81
C ASN A 16 12.52 13.84 -3.09
N GLU A 17 13.43 14.10 -2.15
CA GLU A 17 14.19 13.06 -1.44
C GLU A 17 14.19 13.39 0.05
N ALA A 18 13.84 12.43 0.88
CA ALA A 18 14.00 12.53 2.34
C ALA A 18 14.21 11.16 2.97
N SER A 19 14.96 11.05 4.06
CA SER A 19 15.10 9.76 4.74
C SER A 19 13.85 9.47 5.58
N ASP A 20 13.53 10.37 6.50
CA ASP A 20 12.41 10.26 7.42
C ASP A 20 11.38 11.37 7.18
N VAL A 21 10.12 11.00 6.95
CA VAL A 21 9.03 11.96 6.75
C VAL A 21 7.85 11.73 7.67
N SER A 22 7.50 12.77 8.42
CA SER A 22 6.26 12.86 9.18
C SER A 22 5.42 14.03 8.69
N CYS A 23 4.33 13.75 7.97
CA CYS A 23 3.47 14.80 7.41
C CYS A 23 1.98 14.52 7.59
N ILE A 24 1.16 15.58 7.60
CA ILE A 24 -0.30 15.38 7.64
C ILE A 24 -0.83 15.12 6.22
N VAL A 25 -0.60 16.07 5.29
CA VAL A 25 -1.19 16.06 3.95
C VAL A 25 -0.15 16.47 2.89
N PRO A 26 0.89 15.65 2.62
CA PRO A 26 1.79 15.91 1.49
C PRO A 26 1.04 15.65 0.17
N SER A 27 1.19 16.54 -0.82
CA SER A 27 0.58 16.28 -2.14
C SER A 27 1.39 15.26 -2.93
N THR A 28 2.71 15.46 -3.03
CA THR A 28 3.59 14.54 -3.78
C THR A 28 4.90 14.29 -3.05
N MET A 29 5.27 13.02 -2.94
CA MET A 29 6.58 12.56 -2.48
C MET A 29 7.18 11.66 -3.55
N ASN A 30 8.42 11.96 -3.97
CA ASN A 30 9.10 11.14 -4.96
C ASN A 30 9.83 9.97 -4.30
N GLU A 31 10.74 10.22 -3.38
CA GLU A 31 11.55 9.19 -2.75
C GLU A 31 11.65 9.43 -1.25
N ALA A 32 11.37 8.39 -0.46
CA ALA A 32 11.66 8.38 0.97
C ALA A 32 12.06 7.01 1.49
N SER A 33 12.77 6.94 2.62
CA SER A 33 13.02 5.64 3.28
C SER A 33 11.86 5.28 4.20
N ASP A 34 11.52 6.18 5.12
CA ASP A 34 10.51 5.96 6.15
C ASP A 34 9.45 7.07 6.12
N VAL A 35 8.19 6.67 5.94
CA VAL A 35 7.07 7.60 5.80
C VAL A 35 5.99 7.31 6.82
N SER A 36 5.65 8.33 7.60
CA SER A 36 4.45 8.36 8.44
C SER A 36 3.55 9.53 8.06
N CYS A 37 2.47 9.27 7.31
CA CYS A 37 1.56 10.32 6.85
C CYS A 37 0.08 10.05 7.14
N ILE A 38 -0.73 11.10 7.28
CA ILE A 38 -2.18 10.91 7.45
C ILE A 38 -2.85 10.71 6.08
N VAL A 39 -2.70 11.68 5.17
CA VAL A 39 -3.40 11.71 3.88
C VAL A 39 -2.43 12.14 2.75
N PRO A 40 -1.41 11.33 2.42
CA PRO A 40 -0.59 11.63 1.24
C PRO A 40 -1.42 11.43 -0.03
N SER A 41 -1.30 12.33 -1.01
CA SER A 41 -2.00 12.15 -2.29
C SER A 41 -1.23 11.18 -3.20
N THR A 42 0.06 11.43 -3.44
CA THR A 42 0.90 10.56 -4.27
C THR A 42 2.24 10.29 -3.60
N MET A 43 2.60 9.02 -3.50
CA MET A 43 3.93 8.55 -3.14
C MET A 43 4.49 7.70 -4.28
N ASN A 44 5.69 8.04 -4.78
CA ASN A 44 6.29 7.26 -5.85
C ASN A 44 7.11 6.10 -5.31
N GLU A 45 8.07 6.35 -4.42
CA GLU A 45 8.95 5.31 -3.89
C GLU A 45 9.13 5.48 -2.38
N ALA A 46 8.90 4.41 -1.61
CA ALA A 46 9.21 4.38 -0.19
C ALA A 46 9.59 3.00 0.32
N SER A 47 10.66 2.86 1.12
CA SER A 47 10.98 1.55 1.70
C SER A 47 9.90 1.11 2.71
N HIS A 48 9.51 2.00 3.63
CA HIS A 48 8.51 1.73 4.65
C HIS A 48 7.44 2.82 4.69
N MET A 49 6.18 2.40 4.65
CA MET A 49 5.03 3.30 4.67
C MET A 49 4.05 2.97 5.79
N SER A 50 3.76 3.96 6.62
CA SER A 50 2.66 3.93 7.58
C SER A 50 1.71 5.09 7.32
N CYS A 51 0.59 4.83 6.65
CA CYS A 51 -0.36 5.89 6.27
C CYS A 51 -1.81 5.58 6.66
N ILE A 52 -2.61 6.63 6.93
CA ILE A 52 -4.04 6.41 7.22
C ILE A 52 -4.83 6.27 5.92
N VAL A 53 -4.79 7.28 5.05
CA VAL A 53 -5.59 7.35 3.81
C VAL A 53 -4.72 7.83 2.64
N PRO A 54 -3.72 7.05 2.20
CA PRO A 54 -2.98 7.39 0.99
C PRO A 54 -3.88 7.21 -0.24
N SER A 55 -3.80 8.15 -1.20
CA SER A 55 -4.56 7.98 -2.46
C SER A 55 -3.81 7.05 -3.43
N THR A 56 -2.55 7.33 -3.74
CA THR A 56 -1.75 6.50 -4.66
C THR A 56 -0.35 6.25 -4.11
N MET A 57 0.06 4.99 -4.11
CA MET A 57 1.42 4.52 -3.80
C MET A 57 1.91 3.71 -4.99
N ASN A 58 3.03 4.10 -5.60
CA ASN A 58 3.55 3.42 -6.77
C ASN A 58 4.45 2.24 -6.40
N GLU A 59 5.48 2.47 -5.58
CA GLU A 59 6.44 1.43 -5.21
C GLU A 59 6.75 1.52 -3.71
N ALA A 60 6.65 0.38 -3.01
CA ALA A 60 7.12 0.28 -1.64
C ALA A 60 7.62 -1.12 -1.27
N SER A 61 8.49 -1.24 -0.27
CA SER A 61 8.82 -2.57 0.27
C SER A 61 7.73 -3.02 1.24
N ASP A 62 7.52 -2.23 2.31
CA ASP A 62 6.55 -2.55 3.36
C ASP A 62 5.49 -1.45 3.47
N VAL A 63 4.22 -1.86 3.43
CA VAL A 63 3.10 -0.93 3.60
C VAL A 63 2.15 -1.37 4.70
N SER A 64 1.94 -0.46 5.66
CA SER A 64 0.90 -0.54 6.69
C SER A 64 -0.08 0.62 6.53
N CYS A 65 -1.29 0.36 6.03
CA CYS A 65 -2.28 1.42 5.80
C CYS A 65 -3.70 1.08 6.28
N ILE A 66 -4.49 2.11 6.61
CA ILE A 66 -5.91 1.87 6.97
C ILE A 66 -6.76 1.76 5.70
N VAL A 67 -6.78 2.81 4.86
CA VAL A 67 -7.65 2.90 3.68
C VAL A 67 -6.88 3.44 2.48
N PRO A 68 -5.91 2.68 1.92
CA PRO A 68 -5.27 3.08 0.69
C PRO A 68 -6.25 2.94 -0.49
N SER A 69 -6.24 3.90 -1.41
CA SER A 69 -7.06 3.77 -2.63
C SER A 69 -6.36 2.88 -3.66
N THR A 70 -5.12 3.18 -4.02
CA THR A 70 -4.37 2.39 -5.00
C THR A 70 -2.93 2.17 -4.57
N MET A 71 -2.51 0.92 -4.66
CA MET A 71 -1.13 0.48 -4.52
C MET A 71 -0.74 -0.28 -5.80
N ASN A 72 0.32 0.17 -6.47
CA ASN A 72 0.78 -0.46 -7.70
C ASN A 72 1.71 -1.63 -7.39
N GLU A 73 2.86 -1.37 -6.78
CA GLU A 73 3.84 -2.40 -6.45
C GLU A 73 4.20 -2.29 -4.96
N ALA A 74 4.09 -3.41 -4.25
CA ALA A 74 4.61 -3.54 -2.91
C ALA A 74 5.19 -4.93 -2.68
N SER A 75 6.16 -5.11 -1.76
CA SER A 75 6.57 -6.48 -1.38
C SER A 75 5.59 -7.06 -0.35
N ASP A 76 5.34 -6.29 0.70
CA ASP A 76 4.52 -6.69 1.85
C ASP A 76 3.40 -5.65 2.11
N VAL A 77 2.16 -6.11 2.13
CA VAL A 77 0.98 -5.26 2.31
C VAL A 77 0.16 -5.68 3.52
N SER A 78 0.06 -4.80 4.51
CA SER A 78 -0.86 -4.94 5.64
C SER A 78 -1.87 -3.80 5.66
N CYS A 79 -3.12 -4.06 5.28
CA CYS A 79 -4.13 -3.01 5.18
C CYS A 79 -5.50 -3.39 5.76
N ILE A 80 -6.28 -2.40 6.22
CA ILE A 80 -7.65 -2.69 6.66
C ILE A 80 -8.59 -2.77 5.45
N VAL A 81 -8.68 -1.70 4.67
CA VAL A 81 -9.64 -1.59 3.56
C VAL A 81 -8.95 -0.99 2.32
N PRO A 82 -8.00 -1.69 1.68
CA PRO A 82 -7.47 -1.22 0.41
C PRO A 82 -8.54 -1.33 -0.68
N SER A 83 -8.60 -0.33 -1.58
CA SER A 83 -9.48 -0.45 -2.75
C SER A 83 -8.80 -1.33 -3.81
N THR A 84 -7.55 -1.05 -4.18
CA THR A 84 -6.80 -1.86 -5.16
C THR A 84 -5.36 -2.08 -4.71
N VAL A 85 -4.94 -3.34 -4.73
CA VAL A 85 -3.54 -3.77 -4.70
C VAL A 85 -3.25 -4.45 -6.05
N ASN A 86 -2.33 -3.89 -6.84
CA ASN A 86 -2.03 -4.46 -8.16
C ASN A 86 -1.04 -5.62 -8.05
N GLU A 87 0.18 -5.37 -7.57
CA GLU A 87 1.22 -6.39 -7.45
C GLU A 87 1.78 -6.38 -6.02
N ALA A 88 1.60 -7.48 -5.31
CA ALA A 88 2.25 -7.69 -4.03
C ALA A 88 2.42 -9.18 -3.69
N PRO A 89 3.66 -9.70 -3.55
CA PRO A 89 3.92 -11.08 -3.11
C PRO A 89 3.10 -11.48 -1.89
N ASP A 90 3.09 -10.65 -0.84
CA ASP A 90 2.46 -10.94 0.44
C ASP A 90 1.37 -9.90 0.77
N VAL A 91 0.10 -10.34 0.82
CA VAL A 91 -1.04 -9.47 1.11
C VAL A 91 -1.81 -9.96 2.35
N SER A 92 -1.85 -9.14 3.39
CA SER A 92 -2.68 -9.34 4.58
C SER A 92 -3.69 -8.20 4.74
N CYS A 93 -4.96 -8.43 4.39
CA CYS A 93 -5.97 -7.39 4.38
C CYS A 93 -7.30 -7.78 5.03
N ILE A 94 -8.00 -6.86 5.70
CA ILE A 94 -9.31 -7.20 6.26
C ILE A 94 -10.36 -7.29 5.15
N VAL A 95 -10.55 -6.19 4.39
CA VAL A 95 -11.59 -6.07 3.37
C VAL A 95 -11.01 -5.43 2.10
N PRO A 96 -10.13 -6.11 1.34
CA PRO A 96 -9.69 -5.59 0.06
C PRO A 96 -10.83 -5.64 -0.96
N SER A 97 -10.96 -4.60 -1.78
CA SER A 97 -11.90 -4.66 -2.92
C SER A 97 -11.31 -5.49 -4.06
N THR A 98 -10.06 -5.22 -4.44
CA THR A 98 -9.37 -5.97 -5.49
C THR A 98 -7.90 -6.22 -5.12
N VAL A 99 -7.47 -7.47 -5.27
CA VAL A 99 -6.05 -7.87 -5.34
C VAL A 99 -5.83 -8.48 -6.73
N ASN A 100 -4.91 -7.92 -7.53
CA ASN A 100 -4.68 -8.41 -8.89
C ASN A 100 -3.67 -9.54 -8.93
N GLU A 101 -2.45 -9.33 -8.46
CA GLU A 101 -1.36 -10.30 -8.49
C GLU A 101 -0.69 -10.40 -7.12
N ALA A 102 -0.66 -11.61 -6.58
CA ALA A 102 0.03 -11.93 -5.33
C ALA A 102 0.56 -13.37 -5.33
N SER A 103 1.50 -13.68 -4.45
CA SER A 103 1.83 -15.09 -4.17
C SER A 103 0.92 -15.61 -3.06
N ASP A 104 0.88 -14.89 -1.94
CA ASP A 104 0.16 -15.25 -0.72
C ASP A 104 -0.86 -14.16 -0.36
N VAL A 105 -2.13 -14.55 -0.21
CA VAL A 105 -3.22 -13.64 0.19
C VAL A 105 -3.92 -14.16 1.43
N SER A 106 -3.88 -13.38 2.51
CA SER A 106 -4.64 -13.61 3.74
C SER A 106 -5.66 -12.50 3.95
N CYS A 107 -6.95 -12.82 3.78
CA CYS A 107 -8.01 -11.81 3.88
C CYS A 107 -9.24 -12.25 4.67
N ILE A 108 -9.95 -11.34 5.35
CA ILE A 108 -11.22 -11.70 6.01
C ILE A 108 -12.35 -11.78 4.98
N VAL A 109 -12.57 -10.68 4.25
CA VAL A 109 -13.66 -10.54 3.27
C VAL A 109 -13.13 -9.83 2.01
N PRO A 110 -12.38 -10.52 1.14
CA PRO A 110 -12.06 -9.97 -0.18
C PRO A 110 -13.33 -9.78 -1.01
N SER A 111 -13.28 -8.93 -2.04
CA SER A 111 -14.33 -8.90 -3.08
C SER A 111 -13.89 -9.57 -4.39
N THR A 112 -12.63 -9.32 -4.79
CA THR A 112 -11.99 -9.96 -5.95
C THR A 112 -10.52 -10.25 -5.67
N VAL A 113 -10.07 -11.47 -5.96
CA VAL A 113 -8.64 -11.83 -6.10
C VAL A 113 -8.45 -12.43 -7.50
N ASN A 114 -7.54 -11.90 -8.31
CA ASN A 114 -7.37 -12.36 -9.69
C ASN A 114 -6.35 -13.48 -9.84
N GLU A 115 -5.06 -13.21 -9.58
CA GLU A 115 -3.95 -14.16 -9.66
C GLU A 115 -3.29 -14.25 -8.28
N ALA A 116 -3.44 -15.40 -7.63
CA ALA A 116 -2.76 -15.71 -6.38
C ALA A 116 -2.36 -17.18 -6.33
N SER A 117 -1.17 -17.50 -5.82
CA SER A 117 -0.76 -18.90 -5.66
C SER A 117 -1.50 -19.55 -4.49
N ASP A 118 -1.58 -18.86 -3.36
CA ASP A 118 -2.21 -19.33 -2.13
C ASP A 118 -3.17 -18.27 -1.57
N VAL A 119 -4.42 -18.66 -1.29
CA VAL A 119 -5.43 -17.75 -0.72
C VAL A 119 -6.07 -18.35 0.51
N SER A 120 -5.97 -17.62 1.63
CA SER A 120 -6.69 -17.90 2.86
C SER A 120 -7.71 -16.81 3.13
N CYS A 121 -9.01 -17.16 3.12
CA CYS A 121 -10.05 -16.21 3.50
C CYS A 121 -11.19 -16.79 4.33
N ILE A 122 -11.80 -15.94 5.16
CA ILE A 122 -12.93 -16.35 6.03
C ILE A 122 -14.23 -16.35 5.24
N VAL A 123 -14.44 -15.33 4.40
CA VAL A 123 -15.61 -15.19 3.53
C VAL A 123 -15.11 -15.10 2.09
N PRO A 124 -15.16 -16.20 1.32
CA PRO A 124 -14.69 -16.19 -0.06
C PRO A 124 -15.59 -15.34 -0.96
N SER A 125 -14.98 -14.81 -2.02
CA SER A 125 -15.58 -13.92 -3.00
C SER A 125 -15.21 -14.35 -4.41
N THR A 126 -15.20 -13.44 -5.39
CA THR A 126 -14.76 -13.78 -6.75
C THR A 126 -13.26 -14.09 -6.74
N MET A 127 -12.89 -15.30 -7.14
CA MET A 127 -11.50 -15.72 -7.33
C MET A 127 -11.32 -16.12 -8.81
N ASN A 128 -10.39 -15.49 -9.54
CA ASN A 128 -10.09 -15.82 -10.93
C ASN A 128 -8.82 -16.70 -11.01
N GLU A 129 -8.25 -16.88 -12.21
CA GLU A 129 -7.28 -17.92 -12.59
C GLU A 129 -6.15 -18.20 -11.58
N ASP A 130 -5.73 -19.47 -11.50
CA ASP A 130 -4.63 -20.01 -10.67
C ASP A 130 -4.75 -19.96 -9.13
N VAL A 131 -5.87 -19.46 -8.56
CA VAL A 131 -6.08 -19.49 -7.11
C VAL A 131 -6.17 -20.93 -6.58
N ALA A 132 -5.11 -21.42 -5.92
CA ALA A 132 -5.17 -22.65 -5.15
C ALA A 132 -5.82 -22.34 -3.79
N GLU A 133 -7.07 -22.76 -3.62
CA GLU A 133 -7.70 -22.77 -2.30
C GLU A 133 -7.09 -23.89 -1.43
N MET A 134 -6.49 -23.55 -0.29
CA MET A 134 -6.11 -24.50 0.79
C MET A 134 -6.99 -24.39 2.02
#